data_AF-A0AAW9JXR6-F1
#
_entry.id   AF-A0AAW9JXR6-F1
#
_cell.length_a   1.000
_cell.length_b   1.000
_cell.length_c   1.000
_cell.angle_alpha   90.00
_cell.angle_beta   90.00
_cell.angle_gamma   90.00
#
_symmetry.space_group_name_H-M   'P 1'
#
loop_
_entity.id
_entity.type
_entity.pdbx_description
1 polymer ?
#
loop_
_entity_poly.entity_id
_entity_poly.type
_entity_poly.pdbx_seq_one_letter_code
_entity_poly.pdbx_strand_id
1 'polypeptide(L)' 'MYQDERKLDFKPLGIAIKKAREAKGWTQEYLAQLVDLTPRSIMYIENRGQHPRLNKFYLITTLLD' A
#
# COMPACT_ATOMS: atom_id res chain seq x y z
N MET A 1 19.39 -25.16 -0.30
CA MET A 1 18.29 -24.43 0.37
C MET A 1 17.43 -23.87 -0.74
N TYR A 2 16.23 -24.43 -0.97
CA TYR A 2 15.29 -23.86 -1.94
C TYR A 2 14.80 -22.53 -1.36
N GLN A 3 15.39 -21.41 -1.78
CA GLN A 3 14.73 -20.12 -1.63
C GLN A 3 13.47 -20.23 -2.47
N ASP A 4 12.33 -20.14 -1.80
CA ASP A 4 11.03 -20.07 -2.47
C ASP A 4 11.03 -18.85 -3.39
N GLU A 5 11.20 -19.08 -4.70
CA GLU A 5 11.28 -18.04 -5.73
C GLU A 5 9.93 -17.38 -6.00
N ARG A 6 8.85 -17.77 -5.30
CA ARG A 6 7.53 -17.16 -5.38
C ARG A 6 7.49 -15.84 -4.59
N LYS A 7 8.35 -14.89 -4.94
CA LYS A 7 8.16 -13.50 -4.52
C LYS A 7 6.96 -12.95 -5.27
N LEU A 8 5.84 -12.81 -4.57
CA LEU A 8 4.68 -12.09 -5.08
C LEU A 8 5.12 -10.66 -5.43
N ASP A 9 4.84 -10.21 -6.65
CA ASP A 9 5.08 -8.83 -7.05
C ASP A 9 3.93 -7.94 -6.55
N PHE A 10 4.24 -7.07 -5.59
CA PHE A 10 3.27 -6.12 -5.01
C PHE A 10 3.20 -4.80 -5.79
N LYS A 11 3.99 -4.62 -6.86
CA LYS A 11 3.95 -3.39 -7.66
C LYS A 11 2.58 -3.10 -8.28
N PRO A 12 1.86 -4.08 -8.88
CA PRO A 12 0.52 -3.82 -9.41
C PRO A 12 -0.45 -3.39 -8.32
N LEU A 13 -0.32 -3.98 -7.12
CA LEU A 13 -1.14 -3.65 -5.97
C LEU A 13 -0.87 -2.23 -5.44
N GLY A 14 0.40 -1.83 -5.36
CA GLY A 14 0.80 -0.47 -5.02
C GLY A 14 0.20 0.57 -5.96
N ILE A 15 0.20 0.28 -7.27
CA ILE A 15 -0.42 1.15 -8.28
C ILE A 15 -1.95 1.22 -8.09
N ALA A 16 -2.61 0.10 -7.78
CA ALA A 16 -4.05 0.08 -7.53
C ALA A 16 -4.43 0.92 -6.28
N ILE A 17 -3.69 0.77 -5.18
CA ILE A 17 -3.85 1.57 -3.95
C ILE A 17 -3.69 3.06 -4.27
N LYS A 18 -2.65 3.43 -5.03
CA LYS A 18 -2.41 4.82 -5.45
C LYS A 18 -3.59 5.38 -6.21
N LYS A 19 -4.09 4.65 -7.21
CA LYS A 19 -5.24 5.08 -8.03
C LYS A 19 -6.50 5.24 -7.20
N ALA A 20 -6.80 4.31 -6.30
CA ALA A 20 -7.97 4.40 -5.43
C ALA A 20 -7.88 5.60 -4.47
N ARG A 21 -6.70 5.83 -3.88
CA ARG A 21 -6.46 7.02 -3.05
C ARG A 21 -6.68 8.33 -3.83
N GLU A 22 -6.13 8.41 -5.03
CA GLU A 22 -6.26 9.60 -5.90
C GLU A 22 -7.70 9.81 -6.37
N ALA A 23 -8.45 8.74 -6.65
CA ALA A 23 -9.86 8.82 -7.00
C ALA A 23 -10.73 9.37 -5.86
N LYS A 24 -10.36 9.10 -4.60
CA LYS A 24 -11.00 9.72 -3.41
C LYS A 24 -10.51 11.16 -3.13
N GLY A 25 -9.54 11.66 -3.90
CA GLY A 25 -8.94 12.99 -3.69
C GLY A 25 -8.07 13.07 -2.44
N TRP A 26 -7.60 11.93 -1.91
CA TRP A 26 -6.84 11.87 -0.66
C TRP A 26 -5.35 12.05 -0.89
N THR A 27 -4.67 12.73 0.03
CA THR A 27 -3.20 12.81 0.03
C THR A 27 -2.58 11.56 0.66
N GLN A 28 -1.29 11.32 0.40
CA GLN A 28 -0.57 10.22 1.06
C GLN A 28 -0.50 10.43 2.57
N GLU A 29 -0.39 11.69 3.01
CA GLU A 29 -0.39 12.11 4.41
C GLU A 29 -1.72 11.78 5.09
N TYR A 30 -2.84 12.07 4.41
CA TYR A 30 -4.16 11.78 4.95
C TYR A 30 -4.38 10.27 5.12
N LEU A 31 -4.08 9.48 4.08
CA LEU A 31 -4.17 8.02 4.19
C LEU A 31 -3.25 7.48 5.30
N ALA A 32 -2.02 7.99 5.40
CA ALA A 32 -1.05 7.58 6.41
C ALA A 32 -1.56 7.81 7.84
N GLN A 33 -2.24 8.92 8.10
CA GLN A 33 -2.87 9.20 9.40
C GLN A 33 -3.97 8.18 9.74
N LEU A 34 -4.83 7.85 8.78
CA LEU A 34 -5.93 6.91 8.99
C LEU A 34 -5.46 5.50 9.35
N VAL A 35 -4.34 5.05 8.77
CA VAL A 35 -3.83 3.68 8.98
C VAL A 35 -2.66 3.61 9.95
N ASP A 36 -2.34 4.71 10.65
CA ASP A 36 -1.21 4.81 11.56
C ASP A 36 0.09 4.33 10.90
N LEU A 37 0.46 5.00 9.82
CA LEU A 37 1.70 4.83 9.06
C LEU A 37 2.34 6.21 8.81
N THR A 38 3.58 6.20 8.33
CA THR A 38 4.20 7.43 7.83
C THR A 38 3.82 7.66 6.36
N PRO A 39 3.78 8.93 5.88
CA PRO A 39 3.57 9.21 4.46
C PRO A 39 4.61 8.53 3.56
N ARG A 40 5.85 8.39 4.05
CA ARG A 40 6.93 7.66 3.38
C ARG A 40 6.60 6.17 3.20
N SER A 41 5.98 5.54 4.20
CA SER A 41 5.54 4.15 4.10
C SER A 41 4.48 3.98 3.01
N ILE A 42 3.50 4.89 2.93
CA ILE A 42 2.48 4.90 1.87
C ILE A 42 3.14 5.06 0.50
N MET A 43 4.08 6.01 0.36
CA MET A 43 4.83 6.21 -0.89
C MET A 43 5.59 4.96 -1.34
N TYR A 44 6.23 4.23 -0.41
CA TYR A 44 6.94 2.99 -0.74
C TYR A 44 6.01 1.85 -1.14
N ILE A 45 4.86 1.73 -0.47
CA ILE A 45 3.82 0.76 -0.85
C ILE A 45 3.33 1.07 -2.27
N GLU A 46 2.98 2.34 -2.54
CA GLU A 46 2.41 2.76 -3.82
C GLU A 46 3.40 2.64 -4.99
N ASN A 47 4.65 3.12 -4.82
CA ASN A 47 5.57 3.30 -5.94
C ASN A 47 6.70 2.26 -6.02
N ARG A 48 7.08 1.68 -4.88
CA ARG A 48 8.18 0.70 -4.80
C ARG A 48 7.69 -0.73 -4.60
N GLY A 49 6.38 -0.94 -4.43
CA GLY A 49 5.82 -2.27 -4.19
C GLY A 49 6.31 -2.85 -2.87
N GLN A 50 6.56 -2.00 -1.86
CA GLN A 50 6.91 -2.50 -0.52
C GLN A 50 5.74 -3.32 0.04
N HIS A 51 6.04 -4.47 0.65
CA HIS A 51 5.02 -5.35 1.21
C HIS A 51 4.57 -4.79 2.57
N PRO A 52 3.35 -4.24 2.68
CA PRO A 52 2.80 -3.88 3.99
C PRO A 52 2.55 -5.15 4.83
N ARG A 53 2.52 -4.99 6.16
CA ARG A 53 1.98 -6.04 7.02
C ARG A 53 0.51 -6.28 6.65
N LEU A 54 0.05 -7.53 6.72
CA LEU A 54 -1.30 -7.92 6.31
C LEU A 54 -2.40 -7.06 6.97
N ASN A 55 -2.26 -6.75 8.26
CA ASN A 55 -3.22 -5.89 8.97
C ASN A 55 -3.30 -4.47 8.37
N LYS A 56 -2.14 -3.88 8.01
CA LYS A 56 -2.10 -2.55 7.41
C LYS A 56 -2.61 -2.58 5.97
N PHE A 57 -2.32 -3.65 5.23
CA PHE A 57 -2.89 -3.90 3.91
C PHE A 57 -4.42 -3.93 3.95
N TYR A 58 -4.98 -4.75 4.84
CA TYR A 58 -6.43 -4.88 5.02
C TYR A 58 -7.10 -3.54 5.35
N LEU A 59 -6.51 -2.75 6.26
CA LEU A 59 -7.01 -1.42 6.59
C LEU A 59 -6.99 -0.48 5.37
N ILE A 60 -5.88 -0.44 4.63
CA ILE A 60 -5.76 0.39 3.43
C ILE A 60 -6.81 0.01 2.40
N THR A 61 -6.99 -1.29 2.11
CA THR A 61 -7.98 -1.74 1.12
C THR A 61 -9.40 -1.43 1.56
N THR A 62 -9.73 -1.62 2.85
CA THR A 62 -11.08 -1.34 3.38
C THR A 62 -11.43 0.16 3.31
N LEU A 63 -10.45 1.04 3.50
CA LEU A 63 -10.67 2.49 3.42
C LEU A 63 -10.76 3.00 1.98
N LEU A 64 -10.16 2.29 1.02
CA LEU A 64 -10.05 2.70 -0.38
C LEU A 64 -11.08 2.06 -1.31
N ASP A 65 -11.74 0.99 -0.88
CA ASP A 65 -13.03 0.51 -1.44
C ASP A 65 -14.10 1.59 -1.29
#